data_AF-A0A849T8U5-F1
#
_entry.id   AF-A0A849T8U5-F1
#
_cell.length_a   1.000
_cell.length_b   1.000
_cell.length_c   1.000
_cell.angle_alpha   90.00
_cell.angle_beta   90.00
_cell.angle_gamma   90.00
#
_symmetry.space_group_name_H-M   'P 1'
#
loop_
_entity.id
_entity.type
_entity.pdbx_description
1 polymer ?
#
loop_
_entity_poly.entity_id
_entity_poly.type
_entity_poly.pdbx_seq_one_letter_code
_entity_poly.pdbx_strand_id
1 'polypeptide(L)'
;MSAVLLGTFLLNFIIHYFSSSHFFFYIFYFTIFHNMRQGLGITFLYRAGIKTHNSLIKFFYYFLTLAPFLIFHLRGPMNKGLLSDEILMPFYLHNYLSPLQHSFVINVLPLVYLGIACCFFIYLILTKNTKGIFTMAFFASVYAYGFIFSTNELKSYVLLIFSHAIPYYFLMEKRIILTHTSRMIKKYAGFFLIAIFAFGGLVDYFQEDLVEMSGHFDSLAIALLTTPLISHFIFDAIIWKKGNDRFKSFLQATI
;
A
#
# COMPACT_ATOMS: atom_id res chain seq x y z
N MET A 1 -17.40 4.77 14.10
CA MET A 1 -17.24 4.93 12.64
C MET A 1 -17.27 6.40 12.27
N SER A 2 -18.31 7.15 12.67
CA SER A 2 -18.45 8.58 12.39
C SER A 2 -17.30 9.45 12.90
N ALA A 3 -16.76 9.16 14.09
CA ALA A 3 -15.60 9.89 14.62
C ALA A 3 -14.32 9.72 13.78
N VAL A 4 -14.12 8.55 13.16
CA VAL A 4 -12.97 8.31 12.27
C VAL A 4 -13.13 9.14 11.01
N LEU A 5 -14.30 9.04 10.35
CA LEU A 5 -14.60 9.79 9.13
C LEU A 5 -14.46 11.30 9.34
N LEU A 6 -15.04 11.84 10.42
CA LEU A 6 -14.94 13.26 10.74
C LEU A 6 -13.50 13.66 11.08
N GLY A 7 -12.78 12.85 11.86
CA GLY A 7 -11.41 13.12 12.23
C GLY A 7 -10.47 13.13 11.02
N THR A 8 -10.61 12.17 10.10
CA THR A 8 -9.81 12.13 8.85
C THR A 8 -10.16 13.27 7.92
N PHE A 9 -11.44 13.64 7.85
CA PHE A 9 -11.88 14.77 7.06
C PHE A 9 -11.26 16.08 7.56
N LEU A 10 -11.35 16.34 8.86
CA LEU A 10 -10.74 17.53 9.47
C LEU A 10 -9.23 17.53 9.31
N LEU A 11 -8.57 16.38 9.48
CA LEU A 11 -7.13 16.25 9.26
C LEU A 11 -6.74 16.59 7.83
N ASN A 12 -7.41 16.00 6.83
CA ASN A 12 -7.13 16.24 5.42
C ASN A 12 -7.38 17.70 5.05
N PHE A 13 -8.49 18.28 5.52
CA PHE A 13 -8.81 19.69 5.32
C PHE A 13 -7.74 20.61 5.90
N ILE A 14 -7.36 20.42 7.17
CA ILE A 14 -6.36 21.25 7.84
C ILE A 14 -5.01 21.16 7.11
N ILE A 15 -4.54 19.95 6.81
CA ILE A 15 -3.24 19.77 6.15
C ILE A 15 -3.25 20.42 4.76
N HIS A 16 -4.29 20.17 3.94
CA HIS A 16 -4.37 20.74 2.60
C HIS A 16 -4.49 22.27 2.64
N TYR A 17 -5.33 22.81 3.52
CA TYR A 17 -5.55 24.24 3.68
C TYR A 17 -4.26 25.00 4.03
N PHE A 18 -3.44 24.45 4.93
CA PHE A 18 -2.17 25.08 5.30
C PHE A 18 -1.03 24.78 4.33
N SER A 19 -1.03 23.61 3.66
CA SER A 19 -0.02 23.27 2.68
C SER A 19 -0.43 22.15 1.73
N SER A 20 -0.89 22.55 0.53
CA SER A 20 -1.23 21.60 -0.54
C SER A 20 -0.05 20.70 -0.93
N SER A 21 1.18 21.22 -1.03
CA SER A 21 2.35 20.38 -1.35
C SER A 21 2.62 19.30 -0.28
N HIS A 22 2.58 19.67 1.01
CA HIS A 22 2.77 18.71 2.10
C HIS A 22 1.64 17.69 2.22
N PHE A 23 0.43 18.05 1.77
CA PHE A 23 -0.70 17.14 1.74
C PHE A 23 -0.41 15.90 0.88
N PHE A 24 0.12 16.07 -0.33
CA PHE A 24 0.41 14.94 -1.21
C PHE A 24 1.60 14.08 -0.71
N PHE A 25 2.62 14.68 -0.08
CA PHE A 25 3.64 13.93 0.65
C PHE A 25 2.99 13.06 1.74
N TYR A 26 2.12 13.66 2.56
CA TYR A 26 1.40 12.97 3.61
C TYR A 26 0.61 11.76 3.07
N ILE A 27 -0.19 11.95 2.01
CA ILE A 27 -0.96 10.86 1.37
C ILE A 27 -0.03 9.75 0.86
N PHE A 28 1.06 10.10 0.19
CA PHE A 28 2.02 9.14 -0.34
C PHE A 28 2.64 8.26 0.76
N TYR A 29 3.23 8.86 1.80
CA TYR A 29 3.85 8.12 2.90
C TYR A 29 2.84 7.27 3.67
N PHE A 30 1.63 7.80 3.88
CA PHE A 30 0.58 7.06 4.58
C PHE A 30 0.10 5.86 3.78
N THR A 31 -0.02 5.99 2.45
CA THR A 31 -0.34 4.89 1.53
C THR A 31 0.71 3.79 1.58
N ILE A 32 2.00 4.15 1.53
CA ILE A 32 3.10 3.19 1.60
C ILE A 32 3.12 2.48 2.95
N PHE A 33 2.98 3.21 4.06
CA PHE A 33 2.91 2.62 5.39
C PHE A 33 1.72 1.68 5.53
N HIS A 34 0.56 2.08 5.04
CA HIS A 34 -0.64 1.27 5.02
C HIS A 34 -0.42 -0.04 4.24
N ASN A 35 0.15 0.02 3.02
CA ASN A 35 0.44 -1.15 2.20
C ASN A 35 1.38 -2.14 2.92
N MET A 36 2.45 -1.64 3.57
CA MET A 36 3.34 -2.46 4.40
C MET A 36 2.59 -3.13 5.57
N ARG A 37 1.77 -2.36 6.29
CA ARG A 37 1.00 -2.87 7.43
C ARG A 37 0.03 -3.98 7.02
N GLN A 38 -0.63 -3.80 5.88
CA GLN A 38 -1.54 -4.77 5.34
C GLN A 38 -0.83 -6.02 4.84
N GLY A 39 0.24 -5.88 4.05
CA GLY A 39 0.96 -7.05 3.54
C GLY A 39 1.56 -7.88 4.68
N LEU A 40 1.95 -7.26 5.79
CA LEU A 40 2.30 -7.97 7.02
C LEU A 40 1.10 -8.71 7.62
N GLY A 41 -0.08 -8.08 7.65
CA GLY A 41 -1.34 -8.70 8.10
C GLY A 41 -1.69 -9.94 7.27
N ILE A 42 -1.59 -9.86 5.95
CA ILE A 42 -1.77 -10.97 5.02
C ILE A 42 -0.72 -12.06 5.27
N THR A 43 0.55 -11.69 5.41
CA THR A 43 1.63 -12.64 5.73
C THR A 43 1.32 -13.43 7.02
N PHE A 44 0.80 -12.77 8.06
CA PHE A 44 0.39 -13.46 9.29
C PHE A 44 -0.90 -14.26 9.15
N LEU A 45 -1.82 -13.87 8.28
CA LEU A 45 -3.01 -14.65 7.94
C LEU A 45 -2.62 -16.01 7.34
N TYR A 46 -1.73 -16.00 6.33
CA TYR A 46 -1.24 -17.23 5.68
C TYR A 46 -0.34 -18.09 6.59
N ARG A 47 0.25 -17.47 7.62
CA ARG A 47 1.03 -18.14 8.67
C ARG A 47 0.20 -18.49 9.91
N ALA A 48 -1.12 -18.38 9.87
CA ALA A 48 -1.97 -18.77 11.00
C ALA A 48 -1.68 -20.21 11.42
N GLY A 49 -1.51 -20.43 12.73
CA GLY A 49 -1.08 -21.72 13.31
C GLY A 49 0.43 -21.88 13.49
N ILE A 50 1.27 -21.07 12.82
CA ILE A 50 2.74 -21.12 12.97
C ILE A 50 3.17 -20.03 13.97
N LYS A 51 3.44 -20.40 15.22
CA LYS A 51 3.79 -19.44 16.28
C LYS A 51 5.28 -19.08 16.33
N THR A 52 6.15 -19.86 15.70
CA THR A 52 7.60 -19.69 15.76
C THR A 52 8.09 -18.42 15.06
N HIS A 53 9.06 -17.74 15.69
CA HIS A 53 9.82 -16.60 15.15
C HIS A 53 9.02 -15.39 14.63
N ASN A 54 7.84 -15.09 15.18
CA ASN A 54 7.00 -13.98 14.70
C ASN A 54 7.70 -12.60 14.72
N SER A 55 8.56 -12.32 15.70
CA SER A 55 9.32 -11.07 15.75
C SER A 55 10.35 -10.97 14.62
N LEU A 56 11.04 -12.07 14.31
CA LEU A 56 12.01 -12.15 13.22
C LEU A 56 11.33 -11.93 11.87
N ILE A 57 10.20 -12.61 11.64
CA ILE A 57 9.40 -12.46 10.42
C ILE A 57 8.90 -11.03 10.26
N LYS A 58 8.41 -10.42 11.34
CA LYS A 58 7.98 -9.02 11.34
C LYS A 58 9.15 -8.10 10.97
N PHE A 59 10.31 -8.27 11.61
CA PHE A 59 11.50 -7.47 11.36
C PHE A 59 11.92 -7.57 9.88
N PHE A 60 12.09 -8.80 9.37
CA PHE A 60 12.50 -9.00 8.00
C PHE A 60 11.44 -8.57 6.99
N TYR A 61 10.14 -8.69 7.30
CA TYR A 61 9.10 -8.12 6.45
C TYR A 61 9.26 -6.60 6.29
N TYR A 62 9.44 -5.88 7.41
CA TYR A 62 9.68 -4.43 7.35
C TYR A 62 11.00 -4.12 6.65
N PHE A 63 12.06 -4.88 6.89
CA PHE A 63 13.30 -4.71 6.13
C PHE A 63 13.08 -4.86 4.61
N LEU A 64 12.39 -5.93 4.19
CA LEU A 64 12.14 -6.25 2.78
C LEU A 64 11.25 -5.24 2.06
N THR A 65 10.47 -4.45 2.79
CA THR A 65 9.56 -3.44 2.21
C THR A 65 10.07 -2.02 2.41
N LEU A 66 10.61 -1.70 3.60
CA LEU A 66 11.13 -0.39 3.94
C LEU A 66 12.49 -0.10 3.30
N ALA A 67 13.39 -1.08 3.22
CA ALA A 67 14.72 -0.83 2.63
C ALA A 67 14.64 -0.41 1.15
N PRO A 68 13.86 -1.07 0.27
CA PRO A 68 13.64 -0.59 -1.10
C PRO A 68 13.08 0.84 -1.13
N PHE A 69 12.10 1.12 -0.27
CA PHE A 69 11.49 2.44 -0.16
C PHE A 69 12.51 3.52 0.25
N LEU A 70 13.40 3.23 1.22
CA LEU A 70 14.47 4.15 1.61
C LEU A 70 15.49 4.36 0.49
N ILE A 71 15.87 3.29 -0.23
CA ILE A 71 16.78 3.36 -1.40
C ILE A 71 16.18 4.28 -2.48
N PHE A 72 14.86 4.21 -2.70
CA PHE A 72 14.17 5.06 -3.67
C PHE A 72 14.35 6.56 -3.41
N HIS A 73 14.40 7.01 -2.15
CA HIS A 73 14.64 8.42 -1.80
C HIS A 73 16.07 8.88 -2.14
N LEU A 74 17.01 7.94 -2.25
CA LEU A 74 18.43 8.20 -2.44
C LEU A 74 18.88 8.05 -3.90
N ARG A 75 18.10 7.40 -4.77
CA ARG A 75 18.56 7.03 -6.12
C ARG A 75 18.38 8.15 -7.18
N GLY A 76 17.53 9.13 -6.92
CA GLY A 76 17.15 10.17 -7.90
C GLY A 76 15.77 9.95 -8.53
N PRO A 77 15.28 10.93 -9.32
CA PRO A 77 13.94 10.90 -9.88
C PRO A 77 13.75 9.77 -10.90
N MET A 78 12.52 9.29 -10.99
CA MET A 78 12.10 8.30 -11.98
C MET A 78 11.51 9.02 -13.19
N ASN A 79 11.51 8.36 -14.36
CA ASN A 79 10.84 8.93 -15.52
C ASN A 79 9.33 8.95 -15.26
N LYS A 80 8.70 10.11 -15.48
CA LYS A 80 7.24 10.25 -15.45
C LYS A 80 6.63 9.31 -16.50
N GLY A 81 5.47 8.73 -16.19
CA GLY A 81 4.72 7.89 -17.12
C GLY A 81 4.02 8.68 -18.22
N LEU A 82 3.19 7.99 -18.99
CA LEU A 82 2.32 8.59 -20.01
C LEU A 82 1.32 9.61 -19.43
N LEU A 83 1.10 9.60 -18.11
CA LEU A 83 0.19 10.52 -17.43
C LEU A 83 0.77 11.93 -17.23
N SER A 84 2.03 12.19 -17.62
CA SER A 84 2.74 13.48 -17.49
C SER A 84 2.87 14.10 -16.08
N ASP A 85 2.02 13.73 -15.15
CA ASP A 85 1.99 14.24 -13.78
C ASP A 85 2.81 13.37 -12.83
N GLU A 86 3.27 14.00 -11.74
CA GLU A 86 4.01 13.32 -10.67
C GLU A 86 3.04 12.50 -9.84
N ILE A 87 3.08 11.18 -10.03
CA ILE A 87 2.24 10.24 -9.29
C ILE A 87 2.89 9.95 -7.93
N LEU A 88 4.22 9.96 -7.87
CA LEU A 88 5.00 9.73 -6.66
C LEU A 88 5.64 11.05 -6.23
N MET A 89 5.39 11.46 -4.99
CA MET A 89 6.03 12.64 -4.39
C MET A 89 6.99 12.23 -3.26
N PRO A 90 8.22 11.76 -3.58
CA PRO A 90 9.22 11.44 -2.55
C PRO A 90 10.06 12.67 -2.16
N PHE A 91 10.59 12.66 -0.95
CA PHE A 91 11.72 13.51 -0.62
C PHE A 91 12.99 13.03 -1.33
N TYR A 92 13.48 13.83 -2.27
CA TYR A 92 14.69 13.52 -3.04
C TYR A 92 15.97 13.81 -2.23
N LEU A 93 16.36 12.85 -1.40
CA LEU A 93 17.57 12.94 -0.59
C LEU A 93 18.86 12.83 -1.40
N HIS A 94 18.80 12.33 -2.64
CA HIS A 94 19.94 12.23 -3.54
C HIS A 94 20.66 13.56 -3.80
N ASN A 95 19.94 14.69 -3.72
CA ASN A 95 20.50 16.04 -3.87
C ASN A 95 21.55 16.40 -2.81
N TYR A 96 21.56 15.67 -1.69
CA TYR A 96 22.51 15.86 -0.59
C TYR A 96 23.66 14.84 -0.61
N LEU A 97 23.73 13.97 -1.63
CA LEU A 97 24.76 12.95 -1.75
C LEU A 97 25.89 13.42 -2.66
N SER A 98 27.13 13.06 -2.32
CA SER A 98 28.25 13.17 -3.25
C SER A 98 28.12 12.18 -4.41
N PRO A 99 28.77 12.41 -5.56
CA PRO A 99 28.72 11.48 -6.70
C PRO A 99 29.14 10.05 -6.35
N LEU A 100 30.12 9.88 -5.45
CA LEU A 100 30.56 8.57 -4.99
C LEU A 100 29.47 7.88 -4.15
N GLN A 101 28.81 8.62 -3.25
CA GLN A 101 27.71 8.11 -2.44
C GLN A 101 26.51 7.72 -3.31
N HIS A 102 26.19 8.54 -4.31
CA HIS A 102 25.12 8.27 -5.26
C HIS A 102 25.38 7.00 -6.08
N SER A 103 26.62 6.83 -6.58
CA SER A 103 27.03 5.59 -7.26
C SER A 103 26.94 4.37 -6.34
N PHE A 104 27.33 4.49 -5.07
CA PHE A 104 27.18 3.42 -4.09
C PHE A 104 25.71 3.04 -3.87
N VAL A 105 24.82 4.03 -3.73
CA VAL A 105 23.38 3.81 -3.56
C VAL A 105 22.78 3.07 -4.76
N ILE A 106 23.15 3.43 -5.99
CA ILE A 106 22.58 2.81 -7.19
C ILE A 106 23.13 1.41 -7.42
N ASN A 107 24.43 1.21 -7.24
CA ASN A 107 25.09 -0.02 -7.69
C ASN A 107 25.31 -1.05 -6.59
N VAL A 108 25.53 -0.62 -5.34
CA VAL A 108 25.94 -1.51 -4.24
C VAL A 108 24.78 -1.82 -3.30
N LEU A 109 24.01 -0.80 -2.90
CA LEU A 109 22.97 -0.98 -1.90
C LEU A 109 21.84 -1.94 -2.33
N PRO A 110 21.38 -1.95 -3.61
CA PRO A 110 20.50 -2.99 -4.15
C PRO A 110 21.08 -4.40 -4.03
N LEU A 111 22.36 -4.60 -4.32
CA LEU A 111 23.01 -5.90 -4.22
C LEU A 111 23.07 -6.38 -2.77
N VAL A 112 23.39 -5.48 -1.83
CA VAL A 112 23.36 -5.78 -0.39
C VAL A 112 21.94 -6.17 0.06
N TYR A 113 20.94 -5.41 -0.38
CA TYR A 113 19.53 -5.71 -0.12
C TYR A 113 19.15 -7.12 -0.63
N LEU A 114 19.47 -7.43 -1.89
CA LEU A 114 19.19 -8.74 -2.48
C LEU A 114 19.94 -9.86 -1.75
N GLY A 115 21.20 -9.64 -1.35
CA GLY A 115 21.97 -10.61 -0.57
C GLY A 115 21.29 -10.94 0.76
N ILE A 116 20.87 -9.92 1.52
CA ILE A 116 20.14 -10.11 2.78
C ILE A 116 18.79 -10.82 2.55
N ALA A 117 18.06 -10.42 1.51
CA ALA A 117 16.80 -11.06 1.13
C ALA A 117 16.99 -12.54 0.80
N CYS A 118 17.99 -12.88 -0.02
CA CYS A 118 18.33 -14.26 -0.38
C CYS A 118 18.69 -15.09 0.84
N CYS A 119 19.57 -14.59 1.72
CA CYS A 119 19.92 -15.27 2.97
C CYS A 119 18.69 -15.56 3.84
N PHE A 120 17.78 -14.58 3.93
CA PHE A 120 16.55 -14.75 4.69
C PHE A 120 15.57 -15.76 4.04
N PHE A 121 15.40 -15.75 2.72
CA PHE A 121 14.57 -16.73 2.04
C PHE A 121 15.16 -18.15 2.13
N ILE A 122 16.48 -18.31 2.06
CA ILE A 122 17.16 -19.58 2.33
C ILE A 122 16.84 -20.06 3.76
N TYR A 123 16.96 -19.18 4.75
CA TYR A 123 16.56 -19.50 6.13
C TYR A 123 15.10 -19.95 6.23
N LEU A 124 14.17 -19.29 5.54
CA LEU A 124 12.76 -19.71 5.55
C LEU A 124 12.53 -21.08 4.89
N ILE A 125 13.25 -21.37 3.80
CA ILE A 125 13.22 -22.68 3.13
C ILE A 125 13.72 -23.77 4.08
N LEU A 126 14.86 -23.53 4.74
CA LEU A 126 15.48 -24.47 5.69
C LEU A 126 14.58 -24.73 6.90
N THR A 127 13.80 -23.73 7.33
CA THR A 127 12.82 -23.86 8.42
C THR A 127 11.45 -24.39 7.96
N LYS A 128 11.31 -24.80 6.69
CA LYS A 128 10.09 -25.35 6.09
C LYS A 128 8.85 -24.44 6.23
N ASN A 129 9.04 -23.12 6.30
CA ASN A 129 7.96 -22.14 6.45
C ASN A 129 7.36 -21.73 5.09
N THR A 130 6.90 -22.70 4.29
CA THR A 130 6.52 -22.50 2.89
C THR A 130 5.40 -21.47 2.69
N LYS A 131 4.37 -21.47 3.55
CA LYS A 131 3.24 -20.53 3.46
C LYS A 131 3.67 -19.07 3.69
N GLY A 132 4.60 -18.85 4.63
CA GLY A 132 5.16 -17.51 4.89
C GLY A 132 6.04 -17.02 3.75
N ILE A 133 6.81 -17.92 3.12
CA ILE A 133 7.73 -17.58 2.02
C ILE A 133 6.98 -16.92 0.87
N PHE A 134 5.89 -17.51 0.38
CA PHE A 134 5.21 -17.00 -0.81
C PHE A 134 4.69 -15.57 -0.62
N THR A 135 4.05 -15.28 0.51
CA THR A 135 3.53 -13.94 0.80
C THR A 135 4.65 -12.92 0.99
N MET A 136 5.71 -13.27 1.73
CA MET A 136 6.85 -12.38 1.92
C MET A 136 7.61 -12.13 0.62
N ALA A 137 7.83 -13.18 -0.19
CA ALA A 137 8.47 -13.08 -1.50
C ALA A 137 7.66 -12.21 -2.46
N PHE A 138 6.33 -12.35 -2.46
CA PHE A 138 5.45 -11.50 -3.25
C PHE A 138 5.63 -10.02 -2.91
N PHE A 139 5.48 -9.63 -1.65
CA PHE A 139 5.63 -8.21 -1.25
C PHE A 139 7.06 -7.70 -1.40
N ALA A 140 8.08 -8.52 -1.09
CA ALA A 140 9.48 -8.15 -1.29
C ALA A 140 9.79 -7.89 -2.77
N SER A 141 9.28 -8.72 -3.68
CA SER A 141 9.45 -8.55 -5.12
C SER A 141 8.72 -7.32 -5.64
N VAL A 142 7.50 -7.06 -5.16
CA VAL A 142 6.73 -5.85 -5.49
C VAL A 142 7.48 -4.59 -5.09
N TYR A 143 7.97 -4.52 -3.85
CA TYR A 143 8.71 -3.34 -3.35
C TYR A 143 10.08 -3.20 -3.99
N ALA A 144 10.82 -4.30 -4.19
CA ALA A 144 12.09 -4.26 -4.89
C ALA A 144 11.91 -3.79 -6.34
N TYR A 145 10.93 -4.33 -7.06
CA TYR A 145 10.64 -3.86 -8.42
C TYR A 145 10.19 -2.40 -8.42
N GLY A 146 9.20 -2.04 -7.60
CA GLY A 146 8.64 -0.68 -7.58
C GLY A 146 9.67 0.40 -7.21
N PHE A 147 10.55 0.13 -6.26
CA PHE A 147 11.43 1.17 -5.70
C PHE A 147 12.89 1.06 -6.11
N ILE A 148 13.40 -0.14 -6.41
CA ILE A 148 14.81 -0.33 -6.80
C ILE A 148 14.95 -0.44 -8.32
N PHE A 149 14.16 -1.28 -8.98
CA PHE A 149 14.43 -1.66 -10.39
C PHE A 149 13.64 -0.87 -11.43
N SER A 150 12.38 -0.55 -11.15
CA SER A 150 11.53 0.20 -12.08
C SER A 150 12.15 1.57 -12.30
N THR A 151 12.27 2.02 -13.55
CA THR A 151 12.72 3.36 -13.92
C THR A 151 11.57 4.33 -14.21
N ASN A 152 10.33 3.87 -14.04
CA ASN A 152 9.13 4.62 -14.41
C ASN A 152 8.10 4.64 -13.27
N GLU A 153 7.62 5.83 -12.90
CA GLU A 153 6.72 6.02 -11.76
C GLU A 153 5.41 5.26 -11.91
N LEU A 154 4.80 5.34 -13.10
CA LEU A 154 3.53 4.67 -13.40
C LEU A 154 3.66 3.16 -13.23
N LYS A 155 4.75 2.54 -13.72
CA LYS A 155 4.99 1.10 -13.53
C LYS A 155 5.06 0.73 -12.05
N SER A 156 5.75 1.54 -11.26
CA SER A 156 5.89 1.30 -9.82
C SER A 156 4.57 1.45 -9.09
N TYR A 157 3.84 2.52 -9.38
CA TYR A 157 2.55 2.83 -8.79
C TYR A 157 1.49 1.78 -9.12
N VAL A 158 1.35 1.43 -10.41
CA VAL A 158 0.45 0.39 -10.90
C VAL A 158 0.72 -0.93 -10.21
N LEU A 159 1.99 -1.34 -10.11
CA LEU A 159 2.36 -2.58 -9.44
C LEU A 159 1.96 -2.56 -7.96
N LEU A 160 2.23 -1.45 -7.25
CA LEU A 160 1.87 -1.31 -5.84
C LEU A 160 0.36 -1.35 -5.63
N ILE A 161 -0.43 -0.65 -6.45
CA ILE A 161 -1.89 -0.68 -6.37
C ILE A 161 -2.40 -2.08 -6.62
N PHE A 162 -2.04 -2.72 -7.74
CA PHE A 162 -2.60 -4.03 -8.07
C PHE A 162 -2.18 -5.11 -7.06
N SER A 163 -0.96 -5.02 -6.52
CA SER A 163 -0.52 -5.93 -5.45
C SER A 163 -1.38 -5.85 -4.18
N HIS A 164 -2.00 -4.70 -3.94
CA HIS A 164 -2.90 -4.44 -2.83
C HIS A 164 -4.37 -4.72 -3.19
N ALA A 165 -4.82 -4.22 -4.34
CA ALA A 165 -6.21 -4.27 -4.78
C ALA A 165 -6.68 -5.69 -5.09
N ILE A 166 -5.83 -6.52 -5.71
CA ILE A 166 -6.21 -7.89 -6.10
C ILE A 166 -6.53 -8.75 -4.87
N PRO A 167 -5.68 -8.85 -3.83
CA PRO A 167 -6.06 -9.55 -2.60
C PRO A 167 -7.37 -9.02 -1.97
N TYR A 168 -7.57 -7.70 -1.98
CA TYR A 168 -8.76 -7.10 -1.40
C TYR A 168 -10.03 -7.40 -2.19
N TYR A 169 -9.95 -7.39 -3.52
CA TYR A 169 -11.05 -7.79 -4.39
C TYR A 169 -11.59 -9.17 -3.98
N PHE A 170 -10.73 -10.17 -3.84
CA PHE A 170 -11.15 -11.51 -3.44
C PHE A 170 -11.69 -11.58 -2.01
N LEU A 171 -11.12 -10.82 -1.08
CA LEU A 171 -11.62 -10.76 0.30
C LEU A 171 -13.00 -10.10 0.38
N MET A 172 -13.20 -8.99 -0.34
CA MET A 172 -14.47 -8.28 -0.42
C MET A 172 -15.53 -9.14 -1.13
N GLU A 173 -15.17 -9.82 -2.21
CA GLU A 173 -16.08 -10.70 -2.95
C GLU A 173 -16.61 -11.80 -2.03
N LYS A 174 -15.71 -12.53 -1.36
CA LYS A 174 -16.07 -13.56 -0.38
C LYS A 174 -16.95 -12.99 0.74
N ARG A 175 -16.62 -11.81 1.26
CA ARG A 175 -17.41 -11.17 2.32
C ARG A 175 -18.82 -10.85 1.85
N ILE A 176 -18.99 -10.25 0.66
CA ILE A 176 -20.29 -9.93 0.08
C ILE A 176 -21.14 -11.20 -0.09
N ILE A 177 -20.56 -12.28 -0.62
CA ILE A 177 -21.24 -13.57 -0.79
C ILE A 177 -21.80 -14.08 0.55
N LEU A 178 -21.03 -13.94 1.63
CA LEU A 178 -21.42 -14.43 2.95
C LEU A 178 -22.44 -13.52 3.64
N THR A 179 -22.23 -12.20 3.63
CA THR A 179 -22.97 -11.28 4.51
C THR A 179 -24.12 -10.52 3.86
N HIS A 180 -24.14 -10.41 2.53
CA HIS A 180 -25.18 -9.63 1.87
C HIS A 180 -26.55 -10.31 2.02
N THR A 181 -27.65 -9.58 1.95
CA THR A 181 -29.01 -10.16 2.04
C THR A 181 -29.56 -10.52 0.65
N SER A 182 -29.37 -9.65 -0.35
CA SER A 182 -29.79 -9.87 -1.74
C SER A 182 -29.05 -11.03 -2.42
N ARG A 183 -29.81 -12.01 -2.93
CA ARG A 183 -29.30 -13.13 -3.73
C ARG A 183 -28.62 -12.68 -5.03
N MET A 184 -29.13 -11.61 -5.64
CA MET A 184 -28.56 -11.05 -6.87
C MET A 184 -27.15 -10.53 -6.63
N ILE A 185 -26.95 -9.76 -5.56
CA ILE A 185 -25.64 -9.19 -5.21
C ILE A 185 -24.65 -10.29 -4.84
N LYS A 186 -25.08 -11.35 -4.12
CA LYS A 186 -24.23 -12.51 -3.87
C LYS A 186 -23.76 -13.20 -5.15
N LYS A 187 -24.70 -13.46 -6.07
CA LYS A 187 -24.41 -14.20 -7.31
C LYS A 187 -23.45 -13.42 -8.22
N TYR A 188 -23.52 -12.10 -8.21
CA TYR A 188 -22.73 -11.21 -9.08
C TYR A 188 -21.75 -10.32 -8.29
N ALA A 189 -21.29 -10.76 -7.11
CA ALA A 189 -20.47 -9.95 -6.20
C ALA A 189 -19.21 -9.39 -6.89
N GLY A 190 -18.48 -10.23 -7.62
CA GLY A 190 -17.30 -9.82 -8.37
C GLY A 190 -17.60 -8.74 -9.42
N PHE A 191 -18.69 -8.89 -10.18
CA PHE A 191 -19.11 -7.88 -11.16
C PHE A 191 -19.44 -6.53 -10.49
N PHE A 192 -20.19 -6.54 -9.38
CA PHE A 192 -20.49 -5.32 -8.64
C PHE A 192 -19.22 -4.64 -8.10
N LEU A 193 -18.25 -5.42 -7.62
CA LEU A 193 -16.96 -4.88 -7.17
C LEU A 193 -16.17 -4.26 -8.31
N ILE A 194 -16.09 -4.92 -9.47
CA ILE A 194 -15.45 -4.35 -10.66
C ILE A 194 -16.13 -3.04 -11.07
N ALA A 195 -17.47 -3.00 -11.07
CA ALA A 195 -18.21 -1.79 -11.40
C ALA A 195 -17.92 -0.64 -10.41
N ILE A 196 -17.87 -0.93 -9.11
CA ILE A 196 -17.52 0.05 -8.07
C ILE A 196 -16.06 0.53 -8.24
N PHE A 197 -15.13 -0.36 -8.55
CA PHE A 197 -13.73 0.00 -8.78
C PHE A 197 -13.56 0.82 -10.06
N ALA A 198 -14.27 0.48 -11.14
CA ALA A 198 -14.28 1.26 -12.37
C ALA A 198 -14.86 2.66 -12.12
N PHE A 199 -15.95 2.76 -11.36
CA PHE A 199 -16.51 4.05 -10.96
C PHE A 199 -15.53 4.86 -10.09
N GLY A 200 -14.87 4.23 -9.11
CA GLY A 200 -13.84 4.86 -8.30
C GLY A 200 -12.67 5.38 -9.14
N GLY A 201 -12.21 4.60 -10.12
CA GLY A 201 -11.17 5.01 -11.06
C GLY A 201 -11.60 6.16 -11.98
N LEU A 202 -12.88 6.22 -12.38
CA LEU A 202 -13.41 7.38 -13.11
C LEU A 202 -13.44 8.64 -12.22
N VAL A 203 -13.85 8.52 -10.96
CA VAL A 203 -13.84 9.64 -10.01
C VAL A 203 -12.42 10.14 -9.77
N ASP A 204 -11.45 9.23 -9.63
CA ASP A 204 -10.03 9.56 -9.48
C ASP A 204 -9.48 10.25 -10.72
N TYR A 205 -9.84 9.77 -11.92
CA TYR A 205 -9.44 10.38 -13.19
C TYR A 205 -9.97 11.82 -13.36
N PHE A 206 -11.22 12.09 -12.96
CA PHE A 206 -11.82 13.42 -13.01
C PHE A 206 -11.61 14.24 -11.72
N GLN A 207 -10.76 13.78 -10.80
CA GLN A 207 -10.63 14.40 -9.48
C GLN A 207 -10.15 15.85 -9.58
N GLU A 208 -9.17 16.13 -10.45
CA GLU A 208 -8.63 17.48 -10.61
C GLU A 208 -9.68 18.44 -11.16
N ASP A 209 -10.41 18.05 -12.21
CA ASP A 209 -11.51 18.84 -12.77
C ASP A 209 -12.59 19.13 -11.71
N LEU A 210 -12.97 18.13 -10.92
CA LEU A 210 -13.96 18.29 -9.85
C LEU A 210 -13.49 19.26 -8.76
N VAL A 211 -12.20 19.25 -8.44
CA VAL A 211 -11.59 20.16 -7.46
C VAL A 211 -11.50 21.57 -8.04
N GLU A 212 -11.09 21.73 -9.29
CA GLU A 212 -11.04 23.03 -9.96
C GLU A 212 -12.43 23.68 -10.04
N MET A 213 -13.45 22.89 -10.38
CA MET A 213 -14.85 23.34 -10.40
C MET A 213 -15.35 23.85 -9.03
N SER A 214 -14.72 23.44 -7.93
CA SER A 214 -15.10 23.89 -6.58
C SER A 214 -14.57 25.27 -6.21
N GLY A 215 -13.64 25.83 -7.00
CA GLY A 215 -13.08 27.17 -6.83
C GLY A 215 -12.49 27.40 -5.44
N HIS A 216 -13.06 28.34 -4.68
CA HIS A 216 -12.61 28.68 -3.32
C HIS A 216 -12.81 27.55 -2.28
N PHE A 217 -13.47 26.45 -2.64
CA PHE A 217 -13.69 25.30 -1.78
C PHE A 217 -12.79 24.10 -2.13
N ASP A 218 -11.70 24.32 -2.86
CA ASP A 218 -10.73 23.30 -3.27
C ASP A 218 -10.30 22.35 -2.14
N SER A 219 -9.97 22.91 -0.98
CA SER A 219 -9.49 22.20 0.19
C SER A 219 -10.60 21.35 0.82
N LEU A 220 -11.84 21.82 0.74
CA LEU A 220 -13.01 21.06 1.18
C LEU A 220 -13.26 19.89 0.23
N ALA A 221 -13.19 20.13 -1.08
CA ALA A 221 -13.36 19.10 -2.10
C ALA A 221 -12.29 18.02 -1.99
N ILE A 222 -11.02 18.40 -1.90
CA ILE A 222 -9.89 17.48 -1.68
C ILE A 222 -10.08 16.69 -0.39
N ALA A 223 -10.45 17.34 0.72
CA ALA A 223 -10.68 16.65 1.99
C ALA A 223 -11.81 15.62 1.87
N LEU A 224 -12.92 15.95 1.20
CA LEU A 224 -14.02 15.02 0.96
C LEU A 224 -13.60 13.81 0.12
N LEU A 225 -12.90 14.06 -1.00
CA LEU A 225 -12.47 13.00 -1.93
C LEU A 225 -11.41 12.07 -1.32
N THR A 226 -10.52 12.59 -0.48
CA THR A 226 -9.45 11.81 0.16
C THR A 226 -9.82 11.22 1.53
N THR A 227 -10.94 11.64 2.12
CA THR A 227 -11.41 11.08 3.40
C THR A 227 -11.64 9.57 3.36
N PRO A 228 -12.30 9.00 2.34
CA PRO A 228 -12.42 7.55 2.18
C PRO A 228 -11.05 6.85 2.15
N LEU A 229 -10.06 7.48 1.50
CA LEU A 229 -8.69 6.96 1.41
C LEU A 229 -8.04 6.86 2.81
N ILE A 230 -8.00 7.94 3.59
CA ILE A 230 -7.36 7.86 4.93
C ILE A 230 -8.18 7.03 5.90
N SER A 231 -9.51 7.10 5.82
CA SER A 231 -10.39 6.33 6.69
C SER A 231 -10.24 4.83 6.53
N HIS A 232 -10.15 4.33 5.28
CA HIS A 232 -9.98 2.89 5.08
C HIS A 232 -8.61 2.42 5.60
N PHE A 233 -7.55 3.22 5.46
CA PHE A 233 -6.26 2.89 6.05
C PHE A 233 -6.33 2.69 7.58
N ILE A 234 -7.08 3.55 8.29
CA ILE A 234 -7.30 3.42 9.73
C ILE A 234 -8.13 2.17 10.05
N PHE A 235 -9.22 1.94 9.31
CA PHE A 235 -10.05 0.75 9.52
C PHE A 235 -9.26 -0.54 9.27
N ASP A 236 -8.41 -0.58 8.26
CA ASP A 236 -7.53 -1.70 7.98
C ASP A 236 -6.49 -1.90 9.08
N ALA A 237 -5.89 -0.83 9.58
CA ALA A 237 -4.97 -0.93 10.72
C ALA A 237 -5.64 -1.56 11.96
N ILE A 238 -6.94 -1.31 12.16
CA ILE A 238 -7.76 -1.93 13.21
C ILE A 238 -8.04 -3.41 12.88
N ILE A 239 -8.40 -3.74 11.64
CA ILE A 239 -8.70 -5.11 11.20
C ILE A 239 -7.46 -6.00 11.31
N TRP A 240 -6.31 -5.53 10.84
CA TRP A 240 -5.04 -6.28 10.84
C TRP A 240 -4.36 -6.32 12.22
N LYS A 241 -4.95 -5.73 13.27
CA LYS A 241 -4.44 -5.83 14.64
C LYS A 241 -4.66 -7.25 15.19
N LYS A 242 -3.57 -7.96 15.46
CA LYS A 242 -3.56 -9.32 16.06
C LYS A 242 -4.45 -9.38 17.30
N GLY A 243 -5.35 -10.36 17.35
CA GLY A 243 -6.28 -10.56 18.46
C GLY A 243 -7.66 -9.93 18.27
N ASN A 244 -7.86 -9.14 17.21
CA ASN A 244 -9.18 -8.64 16.85
C ASN A 244 -10.11 -9.78 16.40
N ASP A 245 -11.30 -9.89 16.97
CA ASP A 245 -12.28 -10.91 16.58
C ASP A 245 -12.70 -10.78 15.12
N ARG A 246 -12.58 -9.58 14.52
CA ARG A 246 -12.77 -9.38 13.08
C ARG A 246 -11.71 -10.13 12.27
N PHE A 247 -10.44 -10.09 12.69
CA PHE A 247 -9.36 -10.89 12.06
C PHE A 247 -9.64 -12.39 12.18
N LYS A 248 -10.15 -12.85 13.34
CA LYS A 248 -10.57 -14.25 13.54
C LYS A 248 -11.75 -14.63 12.64
N SER A 249 -12.73 -13.73 12.47
CA SER A 249 -13.87 -13.97 11.59
C SER A 249 -13.46 -14.09 10.11
N PHE A 250 -12.41 -13.37 9.69
CA PHE A 250 -11.82 -13.54 8.35
C PHE A 250 -11.14 -14.89 8.19
N LEU A 251 -10.40 -15.36 9.21
CA LEU A 251 -9.80 -16.69 9.21
C LEU A 251 -10.85 -17.81 9.08
N GLN A 252 -11.95 -17.70 9.82
CA GLN A 252 -13.04 -18.70 9.82
C GLN A 252 -13.85 -18.73 8.53
N ALA A 253 -13.88 -17.65 7.76
CA ALA A 253 -14.60 -17.56 6.48
C ALA A 253 -13.77 -18.03 5.27
N THR A 254 -12.46 -18.22 5.45
CA THR A 254 -11.52 -18.54 4.37
C THR A 254 -11.05 -20.01 4.39
N ILE A 255 -11.27 -20.70 5.51
CA ILE A 255 -11.05 -22.14 5.74
C ILE A 255 -12.42 -22.83 5.62
#